data_AF-A0A2M7UK25-F1
#
_entry.id   AF-A0A2M7UK25-F1
#
_cell.length_a   1.000
_cell.length_b   1.000
_cell.length_c   1.000
_cell.angle_alpha   90.00
_cell.angle_beta   90.00
_cell.angle_gamma   90.00
#
_symmetry.space_group_name_H-M   'P 1'
#
loop_
_entity.id
_entity.type
_entity.pdbx_description
1 polymer ?
#
loop_
_entity_poly.entity_id
_entity_poly.type
_entity_poly.pdbx_seq_one_letter_code
_entity_poly.pdbx_strand_id
1 'polypeptide(L)'
;MGTKGCMGWWWPEPSNKAILTLEFSESNMIRTQFVKPFSFFRFLHYFDGIRMIRMIRINLPIYNIIKSTFMTKIIYPKLSYLITGLCFKTQKELGRFCRERQYADHLEKLLKESKIKHQREYEIKKMNPESPKGNRIDFLIEKNKIIVELKAKRLFTIEDYDQLQRYLREANLQLGLIVNFGNIYLKPKRILDFLHN
;
A
#
# COMPACT_ATOMS: atom_id res chain seq x y z
N MET A 1 33.86 66.45 -3.40
CA MET A 1 32.50 65.90 -3.57
C MET A 1 32.57 64.69 -4.49
N GLY A 2 32.16 63.51 -3.99
CA GLY A 2 31.73 62.35 -4.78
C GLY A 2 32.80 61.40 -5.33
N THR A 3 33.21 60.39 -4.55
CA THR A 3 33.90 59.19 -5.04
C THR A 3 32.92 58.10 -5.48
N LYS A 4 33.38 57.31 -6.46
CA LYS A 4 32.76 56.17 -7.16
C LYS A 4 32.23 55.07 -6.22
N GLY A 5 31.18 54.36 -6.64
CA GLY A 5 30.72 53.11 -6.05
C GLY A 5 30.36 52.07 -7.12
N CYS A 6 31.21 51.07 -7.30
CA CYS A 6 30.94 49.88 -8.10
C CYS A 6 30.21 48.83 -7.23
N MET A 7 29.17 48.20 -7.79
CA MET A 7 28.44 47.10 -7.17
C MET A 7 29.35 45.87 -6.96
N GLY A 8 29.56 45.50 -5.70
CA GLY A 8 30.09 44.19 -5.29
C GLY A 8 29.00 43.41 -4.57
N TRP A 9 28.76 42.17 -5.02
CA TRP A 9 27.83 41.24 -4.39
C TRP A 9 28.45 40.68 -3.11
N TRP A 10 27.81 40.94 -1.98
CA TRP A 10 28.17 40.41 -0.65
C TRP A 10 27.55 39.01 -0.49
N TRP A 11 28.37 38.00 -0.21
CA TRP A 11 27.90 36.68 0.26
C TRP A 11 28.28 36.55 1.73
N PRO A 12 27.34 36.33 2.67
CA PRO A 12 27.68 36.21 4.08
C PRO A 12 28.25 34.81 4.38
N GLU A 13 29.30 34.77 5.21
CA GLU A 13 29.85 33.55 5.79
C GLU A 13 28.83 32.86 6.72
N PRO A 14 28.74 31.52 6.74
CA PRO A 14 27.92 30.82 7.71
C PRO A 14 28.66 30.65 9.04
N SER A 15 28.57 31.65 9.92
CA SER A 15 28.81 31.48 11.34
C SER A 15 27.54 30.94 12.03
N ASN A 16 27.51 29.65 12.34
CA ASN A 16 27.06 29.14 13.65
C ASN A 16 27.13 27.61 13.70
N LYS A 17 27.92 27.12 14.67
CA LYS A 17 28.01 25.72 15.09
C LYS A 17 26.66 25.30 15.68
N ALA A 18 25.91 24.42 15.01
CA ALA A 18 24.80 23.70 15.63
C ALA A 18 25.36 22.45 16.32
N ILE A 19 25.63 22.55 17.62
CA ILE A 19 25.84 21.41 18.51
C ILE A 19 24.45 20.88 18.85
N LEU A 20 24.05 19.76 18.26
CA LEU A 20 22.81 19.05 18.62
C LEU A 20 23.07 18.21 19.88
N THR A 21 22.82 18.80 21.04
CA THR A 21 22.59 18.06 22.29
C THR A 21 21.17 17.51 22.26
N LEU A 22 21.04 16.18 22.21
CA LEU A 22 19.76 15.48 22.36
C LEU A 22 19.53 15.22 23.86
N GLU A 23 18.71 16.03 24.52
CA GLU A 23 18.11 15.68 25.81
C GLU A 23 16.81 14.88 25.55
N PHE A 24 16.77 13.65 26.08
CA PHE A 24 15.54 12.85 26.15
C PHE A 24 14.77 13.26 27.40
N SER A 25 13.61 13.93 27.25
CA SER A 25 12.62 14.02 28.32
C SER A 25 11.42 13.12 27.99
N GLU A 26 11.13 12.16 28.87
CA GLU A 26 9.93 11.33 28.81
C GLU A 26 8.68 12.19 29.06
N SER A 27 7.93 12.52 28.00
CA SER A 27 6.46 12.67 28.05
C SER A 27 5.90 13.23 26.73
N ASN A 28 4.94 12.50 26.18
CA ASN A 28 3.78 12.96 25.41
C ASN A 28 3.95 13.74 24.08
N MET A 29 3.36 13.10 23.06
CA MET A 29 2.49 13.73 22.03
C MET A 29 3.20 14.47 20.88
N ILE A 30 3.74 13.70 19.93
CA ILE A 30 4.18 14.28 18.64
C ILE A 30 2.99 14.38 17.69
N ARG A 31 2.42 15.58 17.63
CA ARG A 31 1.60 16.08 16.53
C ARG A 31 2.54 16.31 15.34
N THR A 32 2.74 15.32 14.49
CA THR A 32 3.59 15.47 13.29
C THR A 32 2.91 16.36 12.26
N GLN A 33 3.27 17.64 12.22
CA GLN A 33 3.08 18.47 11.03
C GLN A 33 4.02 17.94 9.95
N PHE A 34 3.43 17.55 8.82
CA PHE A 34 4.11 17.13 7.60
C PHE A 34 4.98 18.28 7.08
N VAL A 35 6.30 18.18 7.27
CA VAL A 35 7.26 19.01 6.54
C VAL A 35 7.69 18.22 5.30
N LYS A 36 7.39 18.76 4.11
CA LYS A 36 7.71 18.16 2.80
C LYS A 36 9.21 17.79 2.73
N PRO A 37 9.59 16.64 2.14
CA PRO A 37 11.00 16.25 2.03
C PRO A 37 11.67 17.06 0.93
N PHE A 38 12.21 18.23 1.28
CA PHE A 38 13.06 19.00 0.37
C PHE A 38 14.51 18.49 0.50
N SER A 39 14.96 17.79 -0.54
CA SER A 39 16.35 17.50 -0.91
C SER A 39 17.30 16.92 0.15
N PHE A 40 17.16 15.62 0.45
CA PHE A 40 18.23 14.82 1.08
C PHE A 40 19.52 14.76 0.23
N PHE A 41 19.41 15.06 -1.08
CA PHE A 41 20.50 14.92 -2.05
C PHE A 41 21.57 16.04 -1.98
N ARG A 42 21.29 17.19 -1.37
CA ARG A 42 22.23 18.33 -1.40
C ARG A 42 23.29 18.29 -0.29
N PHE A 43 23.16 17.36 0.66
CA PHE A 43 24.09 17.23 1.79
C PHE A 43 25.27 16.28 1.51
N LEU A 44 25.23 15.51 0.42
CA LEU A 44 26.25 14.50 0.10
C LEU A 44 27.57 15.07 -0.45
N HIS A 45 27.65 16.35 -0.80
CA HIS A 45 28.81 16.92 -1.48
C HIS A 45 29.87 17.56 -0.56
N TYR A 46 29.77 17.42 0.77
CA TYR A 46 30.70 18.10 1.69
C TYR A 46 31.25 17.24 2.84
N PHE A 47 31.53 15.94 2.67
CA PHE A 47 32.18 15.20 3.75
C PHE A 47 33.14 14.10 3.27
N ASP A 48 34.40 14.21 3.72
CA ASP A 48 35.46 13.22 3.59
C ASP A 48 34.99 11.81 4.02
N GLY A 49 35.37 10.80 3.24
CA GLY A 49 34.85 9.43 3.32
C GLY A 49 34.93 8.74 4.70
N ILE A 50 35.79 9.20 5.59
CA ILE A 50 35.93 8.66 6.95
C ILE A 50 34.73 9.06 7.84
N ARG A 51 34.16 10.26 7.67
CA ARG A 51 32.96 10.70 8.39
C ARG A 51 31.71 9.96 7.91
N MET A 52 31.68 9.61 6.62
CA MET A 52 30.60 8.84 5.99
C MET A 52 30.47 7.43 6.60
N ILE A 53 31.59 6.72 6.79
CA ILE A 53 31.61 5.36 7.36
C ILE A 53 31.10 5.35 8.81
N ARG A 54 31.43 6.39 9.59
CA ARG A 54 30.97 6.53 10.98
C ARG A 54 29.47 6.83 11.06
N MET A 55 28.93 7.58 10.11
CA MET A 55 27.49 7.90 10.00
C MET A 55 26.65 6.70 9.56
N ILE A 56 27.20 5.82 8.71
CA ILE A 56 26.56 4.56 8.29
C ILE A 56 26.48 3.59 9.48
N ARG A 57 27.57 3.42 10.25
CA ARG A 57 27.62 2.51 11.42
C ARG A 57 26.61 2.86 12.52
N ILE A 58 26.34 4.15 12.76
CA ILE A 58 25.39 4.61 13.79
C ILE A 58 23.93 4.44 13.33
N ASN A 59 23.65 4.53 12.02
CA ASN A 59 22.30 4.41 11.47
C ASN A 59 21.89 2.96 11.11
N LEU A 60 22.83 2.02 10.99
CA LEU A 60 22.53 0.60 10.75
C LEU A 60 21.58 -0.03 11.79
N PRO A 61 21.77 0.14 13.12
CA PRO A 61 20.85 -0.43 14.11
C PRO A 61 19.46 0.20 14.03
N ILE A 62 19.38 1.52 13.82
CA ILE A 62 18.12 2.25 13.64
C ILE A 62 17.40 1.78 12.38
N TYR A 63 18.10 1.61 11.26
CA TYR A 63 17.54 1.05 10.03
C TYR A 63 17.01 -0.37 10.25
N ASN A 64 17.75 -1.23 10.96
CA ASN A 64 17.32 -2.60 11.22
C ASN A 64 16.11 -2.65 12.18
N ILE A 65 16.05 -1.76 13.17
CA ILE A 65 14.89 -1.61 14.06
C ILE A 65 13.69 -1.12 13.26
N ILE A 66 13.81 -0.02 12.50
CA ILE A 66 12.73 0.50 11.64
C ILE A 66 12.30 -0.58 10.63
N LYS A 67 13.23 -1.28 9.99
CA LYS A 67 12.95 -2.36 9.04
C LYS A 67 12.23 -3.52 9.70
N SER A 68 12.61 -3.91 10.92
CA SER A 68 11.93 -4.93 11.72
C SER A 68 10.50 -4.51 12.07
N THR A 69 10.29 -3.26 12.49
CA THR A 69 8.97 -2.70 12.79
C THR A 69 8.11 -2.55 11.53
N PHE A 70 8.73 -2.30 10.37
CA PHE A 70 8.12 -2.23 9.04
C PHE A 70 8.15 -3.55 8.26
N MET A 71 8.53 -4.69 8.86
CA MET A 71 8.38 -5.99 8.21
C MET A 71 6.88 -6.23 8.04
N THR A 72 6.36 -5.86 6.87
CA THR A 72 4.95 -5.96 6.52
C THR A 72 4.59 -7.43 6.49
N LYS A 73 4.01 -7.91 7.59
CA LYS A 73 3.47 -9.25 7.68
C LYS A 73 2.45 -9.41 6.55
N ILE A 74 2.80 -10.23 5.56
CA ILE A 74 1.89 -10.50 4.44
C ILE A 74 0.71 -11.29 4.99
N ILE A 75 -0.48 -10.71 4.90
CA ILE A 75 -1.72 -11.35 5.36
C ILE A 75 -2.10 -12.46 4.38
N TYR A 76 -2.31 -13.68 4.86
CA TYR A 76 -2.70 -14.86 4.08
C TYR A 76 -1.88 -15.11 2.79
N PRO A 77 -0.54 -15.22 2.85
CA PRO A 77 0.31 -15.29 1.65
C PRO A 77 -0.04 -16.49 0.77
N LYS A 78 -0.05 -17.70 1.33
CA LYS A 78 -0.33 -18.94 0.59
C LYS A 78 -1.70 -18.90 -0.11
N LEU A 79 -2.75 -18.52 0.60
CA LEU A 79 -4.12 -18.50 0.06
C LEU A 79 -4.27 -17.45 -1.05
N SER A 80 -3.76 -16.23 -0.81
CA SER A 80 -3.86 -15.15 -1.78
C SER A 80 -3.05 -15.39 -3.05
N TYR A 81 -1.86 -16.01 -2.96
CA TYR A 81 -1.10 -16.43 -4.14
C TYR A 81 -1.81 -17.51 -4.93
N LEU A 82 -2.47 -18.45 -4.24
CA LEU A 82 -3.25 -19.49 -4.91
C LEU A 82 -4.41 -18.88 -5.70
N ILE A 83 -5.22 -18.01 -5.07
CA ILE A 83 -6.32 -17.30 -5.75
C ILE A 83 -5.79 -16.50 -6.94
N THR A 84 -4.68 -15.79 -6.75
CA THR A 84 -4.02 -15.01 -7.81
C THR A 84 -3.64 -15.89 -9.00
N GLY A 85 -3.07 -17.08 -8.75
CA GLY A 85 -2.76 -18.07 -9.79
C GLY A 85 -3.99 -18.53 -10.56
N LEU A 86 -5.12 -18.74 -9.88
CA LEU A 86 -6.39 -19.07 -10.53
C LEU A 86 -6.89 -17.91 -11.41
N CYS A 87 -6.77 -16.66 -10.97
CA CYS A 87 -7.12 -15.52 -11.82
C CYS A 87 -6.24 -15.45 -13.08
N PHE A 88 -4.94 -15.73 -12.98
CA PHE A 88 -4.07 -15.81 -14.18
C PHE A 88 -4.52 -16.93 -15.13
N LYS A 89 -4.88 -18.11 -14.60
CA LYS A 89 -5.45 -19.20 -15.39
C LYS A 89 -6.74 -18.78 -16.08
N THR A 90 -7.65 -18.11 -15.37
CA THR A 90 -8.88 -17.53 -15.94
C THR A 90 -8.61 -16.60 -17.12
N GLN A 91 -7.68 -15.64 -16.99
CA GLN A 91 -7.35 -14.73 -18.09
C GLN A 91 -6.71 -15.47 -19.28
N LYS A 92 -5.87 -16.47 -19.00
CA LYS A 92 -5.25 -17.29 -20.04
C LYS A 92 -6.28 -18.05 -20.88
N GLU A 93 -7.34 -18.56 -20.24
CA GLU A 93 -8.35 -19.38 -20.91
C GLU A 93 -9.44 -18.54 -21.60
N LEU A 94 -9.83 -17.39 -21.03
CA LEU A 94 -10.92 -16.55 -21.56
C LEU A 94 -10.46 -15.35 -22.40
N GLY A 95 -9.22 -14.89 -22.24
CA GLY A 95 -8.76 -13.63 -22.80
C GLY A 95 -9.25 -12.40 -22.01
N ARG A 96 -9.30 -11.22 -22.66
CA ARG A 96 -9.55 -9.91 -22.02
C ARG A 96 -10.88 -9.22 -22.41
N PHE A 97 -11.68 -9.84 -23.26
CA PHE A 97 -12.88 -9.22 -23.84
C PHE A 97 -14.20 -9.79 -23.30
N CYS A 98 -14.13 -10.69 -22.32
CA CYS A 98 -15.31 -11.21 -21.65
C CYS A 98 -15.89 -10.18 -20.66
N ARG A 99 -17.18 -10.37 -20.33
CA ARG A 99 -17.86 -9.63 -19.27
C ARG A 99 -17.41 -10.13 -17.91
N GLU A 100 -17.52 -9.26 -16.90
CA GLU A 100 -17.17 -9.58 -15.50
C GLU A 100 -17.83 -10.88 -15.00
N ARG A 101 -19.11 -11.07 -15.30
CA ARG A 101 -19.85 -12.30 -14.94
C ARG A 101 -19.20 -13.57 -15.51
N GLN A 102 -18.69 -13.52 -16.74
CA GLN A 102 -18.05 -14.68 -17.37
C GLN A 102 -16.72 -15.02 -16.69
N TYR A 103 -15.95 -14.01 -16.28
CA TYR A 103 -14.75 -14.24 -15.46
C TYR A 103 -15.11 -14.82 -14.09
N ALA A 104 -16.18 -14.32 -13.46
CA ALA A 104 -16.66 -14.86 -12.19
C ALA A 104 -17.09 -16.32 -12.34
N ASP A 105 -17.88 -16.66 -13.36
CA ASP A 105 -18.33 -18.04 -13.66
C ASP A 105 -17.12 -18.99 -13.80
N HIS A 106 -16.12 -18.58 -14.56
CA HIS A 106 -14.94 -19.38 -14.80
C HIS A 106 -14.02 -19.48 -13.58
N LEU A 107 -13.81 -18.38 -12.84
CA LEU A 107 -13.04 -18.41 -11.60
C LEU A 107 -13.72 -19.30 -10.55
N GLU A 108 -15.05 -19.27 -10.44
CA GLU A 108 -15.80 -20.15 -9.54
C GLU A 108 -15.56 -21.62 -9.86
N LYS A 109 -15.58 -22.00 -11.15
CA LYS A 109 -15.24 -23.36 -11.60
C LYS A 109 -13.85 -23.76 -11.11
N LEU A 110 -12.84 -22.91 -11.32
CA LEU A 110 -11.46 -23.18 -10.88
C LEU A 110 -11.31 -23.25 -9.36
N LEU A 111 -12.05 -22.44 -8.61
CA LEU A 111 -12.10 -22.49 -7.14
C LEU A 111 -12.66 -23.83 -6.65
N LYS A 112 -13.74 -24.33 -7.28
CA LYS A 112 -14.33 -25.64 -6.98
C LYS A 112 -13.37 -26.79 -7.28
N GLU A 113 -12.74 -26.78 -8.45
CA GLU A 113 -11.72 -27.77 -8.84
C GLU A 113 -10.54 -27.79 -7.87
N SER A 114 -10.13 -26.62 -7.38
CA SER A 114 -9.06 -26.45 -6.40
C SER A 114 -9.50 -26.73 -4.96
N LYS A 115 -10.76 -27.13 -4.74
CA LYS A 115 -11.37 -27.41 -3.43
C LYS A 115 -11.27 -26.24 -2.44
N ILE A 116 -11.30 -25.01 -2.94
CA ILE A 116 -11.28 -23.79 -2.12
C ILE A 116 -12.70 -23.42 -1.74
N LYS A 117 -12.96 -23.31 -0.44
CA LYS A 117 -14.28 -22.91 0.05
C LYS A 117 -14.51 -21.43 -0.27
N HIS A 118 -15.65 -21.13 -0.87
CA HIS A 118 -16.00 -19.77 -1.25
C HIS A 118 -17.52 -19.58 -1.21
N GLN A 119 -17.94 -18.32 -1.14
CA GLN A 119 -19.32 -17.90 -1.35
C GLN A 119 -19.31 -16.86 -2.46
N ARG A 120 -20.15 -17.07 -3.47
CA ARG A 120 -20.28 -16.19 -4.62
C ARG A 120 -21.40 -15.17 -4.39
N GLU A 121 -21.21 -13.94 -4.89
CA GLU A 121 -22.20 -12.86 -4.82
C GLU A 121 -22.71 -12.65 -3.38
N TYR A 122 -21.78 -12.56 -2.43
CA TYR A 122 -22.10 -12.52 -1.01
C TYR A 122 -22.55 -11.13 -0.57
N GLU A 123 -23.72 -11.06 0.07
CA GLU A 123 -24.23 -9.81 0.66
C GLU A 123 -23.59 -9.54 2.02
N ILE A 124 -22.86 -8.43 2.15
CA ILE A 124 -22.14 -8.07 3.39
C ILE A 124 -23.08 -7.95 4.59
N LYS A 125 -24.35 -7.58 4.34
CA LYS A 125 -25.38 -7.48 5.37
C LYS A 125 -25.58 -8.77 6.19
N LYS A 126 -25.22 -9.93 5.63
CA LYS A 126 -25.25 -11.22 6.34
C LYS A 126 -24.17 -11.36 7.41
N MET A 127 -23.07 -10.61 7.31
CA MET A 127 -22.04 -10.50 8.36
C MET A 127 -22.27 -9.29 9.28
N ASN A 128 -22.73 -8.18 8.70
CA ASN A 128 -22.95 -6.93 9.42
C ASN A 128 -24.35 -6.37 9.10
N PRO A 129 -25.35 -6.59 9.97
CA PRO A 129 -26.72 -6.12 9.75
C PRO A 129 -26.87 -4.60 9.54
N GLU A 130 -25.92 -3.80 10.05
CA GLU A 130 -25.88 -2.34 9.90
C GLU A 130 -25.35 -1.89 8.53
N SER A 131 -24.77 -2.81 7.75
CA SER A 131 -24.30 -2.52 6.39
C SER A 131 -25.44 -2.00 5.51
N PRO A 132 -25.20 -0.98 4.67
CA PRO A 132 -26.15 -0.52 3.66
C PRO A 132 -26.67 -1.68 2.80
N LYS A 133 -27.94 -1.61 2.40
CA LYS A 133 -28.54 -2.59 1.47
C LYS A 133 -27.83 -2.51 0.10
N GLY A 134 -27.65 -3.66 -0.53
CA GLY A 134 -27.08 -3.76 -1.89
C GLY A 134 -25.56 -3.93 -1.95
N ASN A 135 -24.84 -3.83 -0.83
CA ASN A 135 -23.41 -4.13 -0.79
C ASN A 135 -23.17 -5.64 -0.95
N ARG A 136 -22.73 -6.03 -2.15
CA ARG A 136 -22.49 -7.41 -2.54
C ARG A 136 -21.10 -7.55 -3.14
N ILE A 137 -20.33 -8.51 -2.62
CA ILE A 137 -18.98 -8.83 -3.10
C ILE A 137 -19.01 -10.03 -4.03
N ASP A 138 -18.10 -10.10 -4.99
CA ASP A 138 -18.07 -11.21 -5.95
C ASP A 138 -17.74 -12.54 -5.29
N PHE A 139 -16.70 -12.57 -4.46
CA PHE A 139 -16.33 -13.77 -3.71
C PHE A 139 -15.87 -13.48 -2.28
N LEU A 140 -16.35 -14.31 -1.36
CA LEU A 140 -15.86 -14.42 0.00
C LEU A 140 -15.16 -15.77 0.18
N ILE A 141 -13.85 -15.76 0.44
CA ILE A 141 -13.00 -16.97 0.42
C ILE A 141 -12.68 -17.47 1.82
N GLU A 142 -12.67 -18.81 1.97
CA GLU A 142 -12.17 -19.59 3.11
C GLU A 142 -12.61 -19.08 4.48
N LYS A 143 -13.89 -19.28 4.82
CA LYS A 143 -14.48 -18.86 6.11
C LYS A 143 -14.19 -17.39 6.42
N ASN A 144 -14.48 -16.52 5.46
CA ASN A 144 -14.40 -15.06 5.61
C ASN A 144 -12.96 -14.57 5.86
N LYS A 145 -12.00 -14.96 5.02
CA LYS A 145 -10.60 -14.48 5.14
C LYS A 145 -10.24 -13.41 4.11
N ILE A 146 -10.71 -13.59 2.88
CA ILE A 146 -10.33 -12.75 1.74
C ILE A 146 -11.58 -12.40 0.95
N ILE A 147 -11.74 -11.12 0.65
CA ILE A 147 -12.70 -10.63 -0.36
C ILE A 147 -11.99 -10.63 -1.71
N VAL A 148 -12.63 -11.11 -2.76
CA VAL A 148 -12.16 -10.96 -4.14
C VAL A 148 -13.20 -10.18 -4.92
N GLU A 149 -12.78 -9.06 -5.51
CA GLU A 149 -13.58 -8.18 -6.34
C GLU A 149 -13.01 -8.19 -7.76
N LEU A 150 -13.85 -8.50 -8.74
CA LEU A 150 -13.50 -8.59 -10.14
C LEU A 150 -13.94 -7.33 -10.87
N LYS A 151 -13.18 -6.94 -11.87
CA LYS A 151 -13.53 -5.88 -12.83
C LYS A 151 -13.18 -6.31 -14.25
N ALA A 152 -13.91 -5.80 -15.23
CA ALA A 152 -13.61 -5.98 -16.64
C ALA A 152 -13.66 -4.64 -17.40
N LYS A 153 -12.79 -3.70 -17.01
CA LYS A 153 -12.76 -2.33 -17.58
C LYS A 153 -11.37 -1.90 -18.00
N ARG A 154 -11.26 -0.77 -18.70
CA ARG A 154 -9.97 -0.29 -19.23
C ARG A 154 -8.96 0.08 -18.14
N LEU A 155 -9.42 0.75 -17.08
CA LEU A 155 -8.59 1.22 -15.97
C LEU A 155 -9.38 1.13 -14.65
N PHE A 156 -8.66 0.92 -13.55
CA PHE A 156 -9.23 1.13 -12.22
C PHE A 156 -9.46 2.62 -11.98
N THR A 157 -10.51 2.93 -11.23
CA THR A 157 -10.80 4.25 -10.71
C THR A 157 -10.60 4.26 -9.20
N ILE A 158 -10.56 5.45 -8.57
CA ILE A 158 -10.36 5.57 -7.12
C ILE A 158 -11.52 4.90 -6.37
N GLU A 159 -12.73 5.04 -6.93
CA GLU A 159 -13.96 4.50 -6.37
C GLU A 159 -13.94 2.97 -6.25
N ASP A 160 -13.20 2.26 -7.12
CA ASP A 160 -13.05 0.80 -7.00
C ASP A 160 -12.28 0.41 -5.73
N TYR A 161 -11.22 1.17 -5.42
CA TYR A 161 -10.43 0.93 -4.21
C TYR A 161 -11.24 1.30 -2.97
N ASP A 162 -11.94 2.43 -3.01
CA ASP A 162 -12.78 2.89 -1.91
C ASP A 162 -13.94 1.91 -1.66
N GLN A 163 -14.54 1.36 -2.71
CA GLN A 163 -15.56 0.31 -2.62
C GLN A 163 -15.02 -0.90 -1.88
N LEU A 164 -13.87 -1.44 -2.30
CA LEU A 164 -13.28 -2.61 -1.64
C LEU A 164 -12.83 -2.30 -0.20
N GLN A 165 -12.27 -1.13 0.08
CA GLN A 165 -11.93 -0.72 1.44
C GLN A 165 -13.15 -0.60 2.35
N ARG A 166 -14.27 -0.08 1.84
CA ARG A 166 -15.54 -0.05 2.57
C ARG A 166 -16.02 -1.47 2.88
N TYR A 167 -15.95 -2.38 1.91
CA TYR A 167 -16.32 -3.78 2.11
C TYR A 167 -15.46 -4.48 3.15
N LEU A 168 -14.16 -4.22 3.16
CA LEU A 168 -13.26 -4.75 4.19
C LEU A 168 -13.65 -4.28 5.59
N ARG A 169 -13.90 -2.97 5.76
CA ARG A 169 -14.36 -2.39 7.03
C ARG A 169 -15.70 -2.96 7.48
N GLU A 170 -16.69 -2.98 6.59
CA GLU A 170 -18.04 -3.46 6.90
C GLU A 170 -18.05 -4.96 7.24
N ALA A 171 -17.17 -5.75 6.61
CA ALA A 171 -17.02 -7.19 6.87
C ALA A 171 -16.02 -7.51 8.01
N ASN A 172 -15.35 -6.51 8.58
CA ASN A 172 -14.27 -6.69 9.56
C ASN A 172 -13.14 -7.62 9.07
N LEU A 173 -12.72 -7.44 7.80
CA LEU A 173 -11.70 -8.27 7.13
C LEU A 173 -10.47 -7.45 6.76
N GLN A 174 -9.30 -8.06 6.86
CA GLN A 174 -8.03 -7.36 6.69
C GLN A 174 -7.50 -7.32 5.24
N LEU A 175 -7.96 -8.23 4.36
CA LEU A 175 -7.40 -8.38 3.01
C LEU A 175 -8.49 -8.53 1.94
N GLY A 176 -8.40 -7.66 0.94
CA GLY A 176 -9.14 -7.75 -0.31
C GLY A 176 -8.20 -7.92 -1.50
N LEU A 177 -8.63 -8.69 -2.50
CA LEU A 177 -7.99 -8.78 -3.81
C LEU A 177 -8.88 -8.10 -4.83
N ILE A 178 -8.36 -7.11 -5.54
CA ILE A 178 -9.05 -6.51 -6.68
C ILE A 178 -8.35 -6.88 -7.98
N VAL A 179 -9.11 -7.40 -8.95
CA VAL A 179 -8.57 -8.00 -10.18
C VAL A 179 -9.31 -7.44 -11.39
N ASN A 180 -8.59 -6.73 -12.26
CA ASN A 180 -9.16 -6.23 -13.51
C ASN A 180 -8.70 -7.07 -14.71
N PHE A 181 -9.62 -7.87 -15.25
CA PHE A 181 -9.41 -8.72 -16.41
C PHE A 181 -9.41 -7.98 -17.75
N GLY A 182 -9.84 -6.72 -17.78
CA GLY A 182 -9.81 -5.88 -19.00
C GLY A 182 -8.39 -5.45 -19.42
N ASN A 183 -7.41 -5.62 -18.52
CA ASN A 183 -6.01 -5.31 -18.79
C ASN A 183 -5.36 -6.36 -19.71
N ILE A 184 -4.41 -5.94 -20.56
CA ILE A 184 -3.61 -6.86 -21.39
C ILE A 184 -2.89 -7.89 -20.53
N TYR A 185 -2.28 -7.42 -19.44
CA TYR A 185 -1.62 -8.26 -18.45
C TYR A 185 -2.36 -8.13 -17.13
N LEU A 186 -2.79 -9.24 -16.55
CA LEU A 186 -3.42 -9.22 -15.24
C LEU A 186 -2.48 -8.62 -14.20
N LYS A 187 -3.01 -7.67 -13.41
CA LYS A 187 -2.30 -7.07 -12.29
C LYS A 187 -3.19 -7.10 -11.04
N PRO A 188 -3.36 -8.28 -10.41
CA PRO A 188 -4.09 -8.39 -9.16
C PRO A 188 -3.48 -7.48 -8.10
N LYS A 189 -4.31 -6.70 -7.41
CA LYS A 189 -3.86 -5.79 -6.35
C LYS A 189 -4.40 -6.27 -5.01
N ARG A 190 -3.53 -6.21 -4.00
CA ARG A 190 -3.86 -6.50 -2.61
C ARG A 190 -4.19 -5.20 -1.91
N ILE A 191 -5.39 -5.11 -1.37
CA ILE A 191 -5.85 -3.98 -0.57
C ILE A 191 -5.93 -4.44 0.87
N LEU A 192 -5.28 -3.70 1.76
CA LEU A 192 -5.25 -3.99 3.18
C LEU A 192 -6.09 -2.95 3.92
N ASP A 193 -6.81 -3.40 4.93
CA ASP A 193 -7.33 -2.50 5.94
C ASP A 193 -6.42 -2.56 7.19
N PHE A 194 -5.86 -1.41 7.55
CA PHE A 194 -4.91 -1.28 8.64
C PHE A 194 -5.57 -0.88 9.97
N LEU A 195 -6.88 -0.60 9.98
CA LEU A 195 -7.62 -0.20 11.18
C LEU A 195 -7.88 -1.37 12.16
N HIS A 196 -7.38 -2.56 11.85
CA HIS A 196 -7.58 -3.79 12.61
C HIS A 196 -6.29 -4.32 13.29
N ASN A 197 -5.27 -3.48 13.47
CA ASN A 197 -4.03 -3.81 14.18
C ASN A 197 -3.92 -3.08 15.52
#